data_AF-A0A9D5BDH8-F1
#
_entry.id   AF-A0A9D5BDH8-F1
#
_cell.length_a   1.000
_cell.length_b   1.000
_cell.length_c   1.000
_cell.angle_alpha   90.00
_cell.angle_beta   90.00
_cell.angle_gamma   90.00
#
_symmetry.space_group_name_H-M   'P 1'
#
loop_
_entity.id
_entity.type
_entity.pdbx_description
1 polymer ?
#
loop_
_entity_poly.entity_id
_entity_poly.type
_entity_poly.pdbx_seq_one_letter_code
_entity_poly.pdbx_strand_id
1 'polypeptide(L)'
;MESPQSVNSPRRTLSLSRQRRATVSFLDSDDKNKPASGLSPDHGPKPSEVYGFVGSITTVVATVIFLVWAYVPESWLHSIGISYYPSRYWALAVPTYVMVTIVLMLAFYIGLNFMSTPSPASINTVYDEFSRDPLSHDFSEEGDEKPIDPISDIGIDRINDAMFNNSA
;
A
#
# COMPACT_ATOMS: atom_id res chain seq x y z
N MET A 1 24.97 -36.95 23.65
CA MET A 1 23.63 -36.78 23.06
C MET A 1 23.50 -35.31 22.72
N GLU A 2 23.95 -34.96 21.53
CA GLU A 2 24.07 -33.57 21.08
C GLU A 2 23.12 -33.41 19.90
N SER A 3 22.06 -32.66 20.10
CA SER A 3 21.09 -32.29 19.08
C SER A 3 21.70 -31.17 18.22
N PRO A 4 21.86 -31.35 16.89
CA PRO A 4 22.32 -30.27 16.05
C PRO A 4 21.19 -29.24 15.89
N GLN A 5 21.52 -28.03 16.31
CA GLN A 5 20.75 -26.81 16.17
C GLN A 5 20.57 -26.51 14.67
N SER A 6 19.47 -27.01 14.09
CA SER A 6 19.10 -26.75 12.70
C SER A 6 18.60 -25.31 12.61
N VAL A 7 19.48 -24.47 12.07
CA VAL A 7 19.28 -23.05 11.77
C VAL A 7 17.92 -22.79 11.11
N ASN A 8 17.22 -21.81 11.68
CA ASN A 8 16.00 -21.20 11.14
C ASN A 8 16.12 -20.97 9.63
N SER A 9 15.44 -21.78 8.83
CA SER A 9 15.29 -21.53 7.39
C SER A 9 14.14 -20.55 7.14
N PRO A 10 14.38 -19.38 6.53
CA PRO A 10 13.36 -18.38 6.21
C PRO A 10 12.31 -18.88 5.20
N ARG A 11 12.57 -20.00 4.51
CA ARG A 11 11.66 -20.56 3.50
C ARG A 11 10.35 -21.11 4.08
N ARG A 12 10.31 -21.43 5.38
CA ARG A 12 9.12 -22.05 5.99
C ARG A 12 8.05 -21.03 6.44
N THR A 13 8.43 -19.78 6.67
CA THR A 13 7.49 -18.76 7.18
C THR A 13 6.59 -18.20 6.07
N LEU A 14 7.04 -18.23 4.81
CA LEU A 14 6.28 -17.73 3.66
C LEU A 14 5.21 -18.71 3.15
N SER A 15 5.32 -20.02 3.40
CA SER A 15 4.28 -20.97 2.99
C SER A 15 2.99 -20.78 3.80
N LEU A 16 3.10 -20.44 5.08
CA LEU A 16 1.96 -20.20 5.96
C LEU A 16 1.23 -18.88 5.64
N SER A 17 1.94 -17.82 5.23
CA SER A 17 1.31 -16.56 4.80
C SER A 17 0.61 -16.71 3.45
N ARG A 18 1.18 -17.49 2.52
CA ARG A 18 0.55 -17.82 1.23
C ARG A 18 -0.72 -18.64 1.41
N GLN A 19 -0.72 -19.60 2.33
CA GLN A 19 -1.91 -20.42 2.64
C GLN A 19 -3.01 -19.58 3.30
N ARG A 20 -2.67 -18.65 4.21
CA ARG A 20 -3.65 -17.73 4.83
C ARG A 20 -4.20 -16.72 3.82
N ARG A 21 -3.39 -16.21 2.89
CA ARG A 21 -3.85 -15.29 1.83
C ARG A 21 -4.78 -16.00 0.84
N ALA A 22 -4.49 -17.27 0.52
CA ALA A 22 -5.38 -18.11 -0.29
C ALA A 22 -6.75 -18.29 0.39
N THR A 23 -6.78 -18.61 1.70
CA THR A 23 -8.04 -18.75 2.46
C THR A 23 -8.89 -17.48 2.50
N VAL A 24 -8.27 -16.29 2.50
CA VAL A 24 -9.00 -15.00 2.49
C VAL A 24 -9.47 -14.61 1.08
N SER A 25 -8.83 -15.11 0.02
CA SER A 25 -9.29 -14.93 -1.37
C SER A 25 -10.39 -15.91 -1.81
N PHE A 26 -10.79 -16.88 -0.96
CA PHE A 26 -11.85 -17.85 -1.28
C PHE A 26 -13.26 -17.41 -0.87
N LEU A 27 -13.47 -16.15 -0.50
CA LEU A 27 -14.79 -15.52 -0.52
C LEU A 27 -15.03 -14.91 -1.90
N ASP A 28 -14.85 -15.74 -2.93
CA ASP A 28 -15.30 -15.46 -4.29
C ASP A 28 -16.81 -15.61 -4.29
N SER A 29 -17.53 -14.54 -4.64
CA SER A 29 -18.98 -14.58 -4.75
C SER A 29 -19.36 -15.57 -5.85
N ASP A 30 -19.90 -16.71 -5.43
CA ASP A 30 -20.67 -17.63 -6.27
C ASP A 30 -21.68 -16.85 -7.11
N ASP A 31 -21.43 -16.74 -8.42
CA ASP A 31 -22.48 -16.41 -9.40
C ASP A 31 -22.30 -17.28 -10.66
N LYS A 32 -22.52 -18.57 -10.45
CA LYS A 32 -22.62 -19.60 -11.50
C LYS A 32 -24.04 -19.59 -12.07
N ASN A 33 -24.26 -18.85 -13.15
CA ASN A 33 -25.05 -19.23 -14.36
C ASN A 33 -25.58 -18.00 -15.11
N LYS A 34 -24.91 -17.60 -16.21
CA LYS A 34 -25.61 -16.96 -17.34
C LYS A 34 -25.09 -17.54 -18.66
N PRO A 35 -25.98 -17.93 -19.60
CA PRO A 35 -25.57 -18.49 -20.87
C PRO A 35 -24.98 -17.39 -21.76
N ALA A 36 -24.03 -17.77 -22.58
CA ALA A 36 -23.48 -16.95 -23.64
C ALA A 36 -24.61 -16.50 -24.58
N SER A 37 -24.89 -15.20 -24.59
CA SER A 37 -25.54 -14.54 -25.71
C SER A 37 -24.81 -13.23 -25.95
N GLY A 38 -24.10 -13.19 -27.08
CA GLY A 38 -23.41 -12.02 -27.54
C GLY A 38 -24.40 -10.93 -27.89
N LEU A 39 -24.40 -9.87 -27.09
CA LEU A 39 -24.66 -8.49 -27.49
C LEU A 39 -23.81 -7.64 -26.54
N SER A 40 -23.06 -6.69 -27.11
CA SER A 40 -22.23 -5.75 -26.36
C SER A 40 -22.96 -5.26 -25.11
N PRO A 41 -22.36 -5.38 -23.91
CA PRO A 41 -22.89 -4.66 -22.77
C PRO A 41 -22.72 -3.18 -23.07
N ASP A 42 -23.84 -2.47 -23.18
CA ASP A 42 -23.90 -1.02 -23.15
C ASP A 42 -22.94 -0.50 -22.08
N HIS A 43 -22.00 0.36 -22.48
CA HIS A 43 -21.08 1.05 -21.59
C HIS A 43 -21.82 2.15 -20.83
N GLY A 44 -22.81 1.75 -20.02
CA GLY A 44 -23.38 2.63 -19.01
C GLY A 44 -22.28 3.11 -18.05
N PRO A 45 -22.43 4.29 -17.45
CA PRO A 45 -21.41 4.82 -16.55
C PRO A 45 -21.14 3.78 -15.46
N LYS A 46 -19.86 3.47 -15.27
CA LYS A 46 -19.44 2.51 -14.24
C LYS A 46 -20.03 2.99 -12.92
N PRO A 47 -20.57 2.11 -12.05
CA PRO A 47 -21.20 2.55 -10.80
C PRO A 47 -20.28 3.46 -9.97
N SER A 48 -18.97 3.26 -10.04
CA SER A 48 -17.96 4.12 -9.42
C SER A 48 -17.96 5.58 -9.90
N GLU A 49 -18.22 5.84 -11.19
CA GLU A 49 -18.27 7.18 -11.77
C GLU A 49 -19.50 7.95 -11.29
N VAL A 50 -20.63 7.25 -11.16
CA VAL A 50 -21.88 7.83 -10.65
C VAL A 50 -21.75 8.21 -9.17
N TYR A 51 -21.17 7.33 -8.33
CA TYR A 51 -20.95 7.65 -6.92
C TYR A 51 -19.98 8.82 -6.73
N GLY A 52 -18.92 8.89 -7.54
CA GLY A 52 -17.99 10.02 -7.53
C GLY A 52 -18.68 11.34 -7.89
N PHE A 53 -19.51 11.33 -8.94
CA PHE A 53 -20.26 12.52 -9.35
C PHE A 53 -21.26 12.98 -8.28
N VAL A 54 -22.11 12.08 -7.78
CA VAL A 54 -23.08 12.40 -6.72
C VAL A 54 -22.36 12.85 -5.45
N GLY A 55 -21.27 12.19 -5.09
CA GLY A 55 -20.42 12.57 -3.97
C GLY A 55 -19.87 13.98 -4.12
N SER A 56 -19.35 14.34 -5.31
CA SER A 56 -18.78 15.66 -5.57
C SER A 56 -19.81 16.80 -5.45
N ILE A 57 -21.03 16.60 -5.96
CA ILE A 57 -22.10 17.60 -5.83
C ILE A 57 -22.52 17.71 -4.36
N THR A 58 -22.68 16.58 -3.69
CA THR A 58 -23.08 16.53 -2.29
C THR A 58 -22.06 17.22 -1.39
N THR A 59 -20.76 17.00 -1.61
CA THR A 59 -19.70 17.65 -0.82
C THR A 59 -19.65 19.15 -1.07
N VAL A 60 -19.81 19.61 -2.32
CA VAL A 60 -19.86 21.06 -2.62
C VAL A 60 -21.06 21.71 -1.95
N VAL A 61 -22.27 21.14 -2.09
CA VAL A 61 -23.49 21.68 -1.48
C VAL A 61 -23.38 21.69 0.05
N ALA A 62 -22.95 20.58 0.65
CA ALA A 62 -22.74 20.50 2.09
C ALA A 62 -21.70 21.52 2.59
N THR A 63 -20.62 21.73 1.83
CA THR A 63 -19.60 22.73 2.17
C THR A 63 -20.16 24.14 2.13
N VAL A 64 -20.96 24.49 1.11
CA VAL A 64 -21.61 25.81 1.04
C VAL A 64 -22.55 26.02 2.23
N ILE A 65 -23.38 25.03 2.55
CA ILE A 65 -24.27 25.08 3.72
C ILE A 65 -23.47 25.26 5.02
N PHE A 66 -22.38 24.50 5.17
CA PHE A 66 -21.49 24.60 6.33
C PHE A 66 -20.86 25.99 6.47
N LEU A 67 -20.37 26.58 5.38
CA LEU A 67 -19.80 27.93 5.39
C LEU A 67 -20.85 28.98 5.73
N VAL A 68 -22.04 28.90 5.11
CA VAL A 68 -23.16 29.80 5.43
C VAL A 68 -23.50 29.71 6.92
N TRP A 69 -23.65 28.51 7.45
CA TRP A 69 -23.91 28.31 8.88
C TRP A 69 -22.78 28.84 9.77
N ALA A 70 -21.51 28.65 9.39
CA ALA A 70 -20.36 29.08 10.18
C ALA A 70 -20.20 30.61 10.25
N TYR A 71 -20.46 31.32 9.15
CA TYR A 71 -20.18 32.76 9.03
C TYR A 71 -21.39 33.68 9.21
N VAL A 72 -22.62 33.21 8.97
CA VAL A 72 -23.82 34.06 9.14
C VAL A 72 -24.02 34.37 10.63
N PRO A 73 -24.32 35.62 11.03
CA PRO A 73 -24.54 35.99 12.44
C PRO A 73 -25.83 35.39 13.03
N GLU A 74 -25.86 35.18 14.35
CA GLU A 74 -26.95 34.47 15.04
C GLU A 74 -28.30 35.18 14.92
N SER A 75 -28.30 36.51 14.89
CA SER A 75 -29.50 37.33 14.73
C SER A 75 -30.24 37.03 13.42
N TRP A 76 -29.50 36.76 12.35
CA TRP A 76 -30.09 36.41 11.05
C TRP A 76 -30.66 35.00 11.06
N LEU A 77 -29.93 34.03 11.64
CA LEU A 77 -30.44 32.66 11.81
C LEU A 77 -31.74 32.64 12.63
N HIS A 78 -31.79 33.41 13.72
CA HIS A 78 -32.96 33.51 14.56
C HIS A 78 -34.15 34.17 13.84
N SER A 79 -33.89 35.18 13.00
CA SER A 79 -34.91 35.80 12.15
C SER A 79 -35.48 34.85 11.09
N ILE A 80 -34.73 33.84 10.67
CA ILE A 80 -35.17 32.78 9.74
C ILE A 80 -35.92 31.66 10.49
N GLY A 81 -35.96 31.70 11.83
CA GLY A 81 -36.61 30.70 12.68
C GLY A 81 -35.72 29.50 13.04
N ILE A 82 -34.42 29.58 12.76
CA ILE A 82 -33.45 28.52 13.09
C ILE A 82 -32.89 28.79 14.48
N SER A 83 -33.55 28.24 15.50
CA SER A 83 -33.15 28.41 16.91
C SER A 83 -32.32 27.25 17.47
N TYR A 84 -32.32 26.09 16.82
CA TYR A 84 -31.59 24.90 17.27
C TYR A 84 -30.52 24.50 16.25
N TYR A 85 -29.27 24.78 16.58
CA TYR A 85 -28.09 24.39 15.82
C TYR A 85 -26.93 24.11 16.78
N PRO A 86 -25.93 23.29 16.38
CA PRO A 86 -24.79 23.00 17.23
C PRO A 86 -23.99 24.27 17.55
N SER A 87 -23.17 24.24 18.60
CA SER A 87 -22.27 25.37 18.92
C SER A 87 -21.36 25.72 17.73
N ARG A 88 -21.14 27.01 17.47
CA ARG A 88 -20.20 27.48 16.43
C ARG A 88 -18.78 26.97 16.61
N TYR A 89 -18.40 26.55 17.82
CA TYR A 89 -17.12 25.89 18.08
C TYR A 89 -16.85 24.73 17.10
N TRP A 90 -17.90 24.01 16.70
CA TRP A 90 -17.79 22.90 15.76
C TRP A 90 -17.31 23.33 14.36
N ALA A 91 -17.53 24.59 13.97
CA ALA A 91 -17.01 25.12 12.71
C ALA A 91 -15.47 25.12 12.66
N LEU A 92 -14.83 25.30 13.81
CA LEU A 92 -13.37 25.21 13.95
C LEU A 92 -12.93 23.77 14.25
N ALA A 93 -13.65 23.08 15.14
CA ALA A 93 -13.29 21.75 15.61
C ALA A 93 -13.32 20.71 14.48
N VAL A 94 -14.32 20.72 13.61
CA VAL A 94 -14.43 19.73 12.52
C VAL A 94 -13.21 19.76 11.58
N PRO A 95 -12.82 20.91 10.99
CA PRO A 95 -11.61 20.98 10.16
C PRO A 95 -10.34 20.57 10.91
N THR A 96 -10.20 20.95 12.18
CA THR A 96 -9.01 20.59 12.97
C THR A 96 -8.93 19.09 13.24
N TYR A 97 -10.04 18.45 13.63
CA TYR A 97 -10.08 17.01 13.82
C TYR A 97 -9.80 16.25 12.52
N VAL A 98 -10.29 16.73 11.37
CA VAL A 98 -9.98 16.12 10.05
C VAL A 98 -8.47 16.15 9.80
N MET A 99 -7.82 17.30 9.99
CA MET A 99 -6.37 17.43 9.79
C MET A 99 -5.57 16.53 10.75
N VAL A 100 -5.92 16.51 12.03
CA VAL A 100 -5.28 15.63 13.02
C VAL A 100 -5.47 14.16 12.65
N THR A 101 -6.67 13.79 12.21
CA THR A 101 -6.98 12.41 11.79
C THR A 101 -6.14 11.99 10.59
N ILE A 102 -5.95 12.86 9.59
CA ILE A 102 -5.10 12.58 8.41
C ILE A 102 -3.66 12.33 8.84
N VAL A 103 -3.09 13.21 9.68
CA VAL A 103 -1.72 13.06 10.19
C VAL A 103 -1.58 11.77 10.99
N LEU A 104 -2.55 11.48 11.86
CA LEU A 104 -2.55 10.27 12.68
C LEU A 104 -2.68 9.01 11.82
N MET A 105 -3.53 9.02 10.79
CA MET A 105 -3.70 7.93 9.84
C MET A 105 -2.39 7.64 9.08
N LEU A 106 -1.68 8.67 8.64
CA LEU A 106 -0.36 8.52 8.00
C LEU A 106 0.67 7.96 8.97
N ALA A 107 0.72 8.44 10.21
CA ALA A 107 1.63 7.93 11.23
C ALA A 107 1.37 6.45 11.53
N PHE A 108 0.10 6.06 11.69
CA PHE A 108 -0.29 4.66 11.85
C PHE A 108 0.07 3.83 10.63
N TYR A 109 -0.19 4.34 9.42
CA TYR A 109 0.19 3.64 8.19
C TYR A 109 1.69 3.36 8.16
N ILE A 110 2.54 4.36 8.44
CA ILE A 110 3.99 4.18 8.50
C ILE A 110 4.38 3.14 9.58
N GLY A 111 3.81 3.24 10.78
CA GLY A 111 4.07 2.31 11.88
C GLY A 111 3.67 0.86 11.54
N LEU A 112 2.52 0.67 10.89
CA LEU A 112 2.06 -0.63 10.44
C LEU A 112 2.92 -1.21 9.31
N ASN A 113 3.42 -0.35 8.40
CA ASN A 113 4.38 -0.78 7.39
C ASN A 113 5.67 -1.26 8.04
N PHE A 114 6.25 -0.50 8.98
CA PHE A 114 7.45 -0.91 9.71
C PHE A 114 7.26 -2.20 10.52
N MET A 115 6.07 -2.44 11.05
CA MET A 115 5.76 -3.70 11.75
C MET A 115 5.60 -4.89 10.79
N SER A 116 5.19 -4.63 9.55
CA SER A 116 4.95 -5.65 8.53
C SER A 116 6.17 -5.96 7.66
N THR A 117 7.14 -5.04 7.59
CA THR A 117 8.39 -5.22 6.83
C THR A 117 9.56 -5.59 7.76
N PRO A 118 10.57 -6.31 7.26
CA PRO A 118 11.85 -6.45 7.95
C PRO A 118 12.44 -5.09 8.33
N SER A 119 13.35 -5.10 9.32
CA SER A 119 14.10 -3.89 9.69
C SER A 119 14.68 -3.22 8.45
N PRO A 120 14.63 -1.87 8.32
CA PRO A 120 15.17 -1.16 7.17
C PRO A 120 16.67 -1.38 6.99
N ALA A 121 17.39 -1.76 8.06
CA ALA A 121 18.80 -2.11 8.01
C ALA A 121 19.07 -3.59 7.65
N SER A 122 18.03 -4.39 7.40
CA SER A 122 18.21 -5.81 7.08
C SER A 122 18.59 -6.00 5.62
N ILE A 123 19.58 -6.87 5.37
CA ILE A 123 20.01 -7.24 4.03
C ILE A 123 18.88 -7.91 3.22
N ASN A 124 17.91 -8.53 3.89
CA ASN A 124 16.72 -9.13 3.30
C ASN A 124 15.78 -8.09 2.65
N THR A 125 16.01 -6.80 2.85
CA THR A 125 15.30 -5.73 2.13
C THR A 125 15.94 -5.47 0.75
N VAL A 126 17.21 -5.84 0.57
CA VAL A 126 18.00 -5.64 -0.65
C VAL A 126 17.89 -6.84 -1.59
N TYR A 127 17.79 -8.06 -1.03
CA TYR A 127 17.70 -9.30 -1.79
C TYR A 127 16.36 -10.00 -1.59
N ASP A 128 15.81 -10.54 -2.67
CA ASP A 128 14.57 -11.31 -2.69
C ASP A 128 14.80 -12.75 -3.22
N GLU A 129 13.72 -13.52 -3.38
CA GLU A 129 13.79 -14.90 -3.88
C GLU A 129 14.27 -14.99 -5.35
N PHE A 130 14.16 -13.90 -6.11
CA PHE A 130 14.54 -13.85 -7.51
C PHE A 130 15.95 -13.29 -7.73
N SER A 131 16.60 -12.79 -6.68
CA SER A 131 17.98 -12.30 -6.71
C SER A 131 18.96 -13.44 -7.03
N ARG A 132 19.81 -13.23 -8.05
CA ARG A 132 20.73 -14.23 -8.58
C ARG A 132 22.17 -13.87 -8.21
N ASP A 133 22.78 -14.61 -7.31
CA ASP A 133 24.19 -14.41 -6.98
C ASP A 133 25.11 -14.87 -8.13
N PRO A 134 26.23 -14.18 -8.39
CA PRO A 134 27.25 -14.65 -9.32
C PRO A 134 27.83 -15.99 -8.81
N LEU A 135 27.91 -16.98 -9.69
CA LEU A 135 28.49 -18.29 -9.38
C LEU A 135 29.97 -18.12 -8.97
N SER A 136 30.31 -18.54 -7.74
CA SER A 136 31.69 -18.70 -7.30
C SER A 136 32.30 -19.89 -8.04
N HIS A 137 33.21 -19.61 -8.96
CA HIS A 137 33.80 -20.60 -9.86
C HIS A 137 34.84 -21.45 -9.11
N ASP A 138 34.40 -22.51 -8.43
CA ASP A 138 35.29 -23.58 -7.91
C ASP A 138 35.58 -24.67 -8.96
N PHE A 139 35.11 -24.51 -10.19
CA PHE A 139 35.49 -25.38 -11.30
C PHE A 139 36.88 -24.98 -11.80
N SER A 140 37.90 -25.74 -11.38
CA SER A 140 39.18 -25.84 -12.09
C SER A 140 38.89 -26.44 -13.47
N GLU A 141 38.72 -25.59 -14.47
CA GLU A 141 38.75 -25.99 -15.86
C GLU A 141 40.19 -25.79 -16.35
N GLU A 142 40.91 -26.91 -16.42
CA GLU A 142 42.18 -27.03 -17.13
C GLU A 142 41.88 -26.98 -18.64
N GLY A 143 41.65 -25.78 -19.18
CA GLY A 143 41.35 -25.57 -20.59
C GLY A 143 41.15 -24.08 -20.95
N ASP A 144 41.69 -23.66 -22.09
CA ASP A 144 41.75 -22.26 -22.56
C ASP A 144 40.38 -21.65 -22.96
N GLU A 145 39.28 -22.40 -22.86
CA GLU A 145 37.95 -21.97 -23.31
C GLU A 145 36.94 -21.85 -22.16
N LYS A 146 36.96 -20.71 -21.46
CA LYS A 146 35.95 -20.41 -20.44
C LYS A 146 34.58 -20.14 -21.09
N PRO A 147 33.50 -20.84 -20.70
CA PRO A 147 32.13 -20.53 -21.12
C PRO A 147 31.70 -19.11 -20.70
N ILE A 148 30.73 -18.54 -21.42
CA ILE A 148 30.09 -17.28 -21.01
C ILE A 148 29.37 -17.50 -19.68
N ASP A 149 29.67 -16.67 -18.69
CA ASP A 149 29.05 -16.74 -17.37
C ASP A 149 27.53 -16.49 -17.47
N PRO A 150 26.69 -17.23 -16.72
CA PRO A 150 25.25 -17.02 -16.71
C PRO A 150 24.89 -15.65 -16.12
N ILE A 151 23.74 -15.11 -16.52
CA ILE A 151 23.25 -13.82 -15.99
C ILE A 151 23.03 -13.90 -14.47
N SER A 152 23.66 -12.97 -13.76
CA SER A 152 23.58 -12.80 -12.30
C SER A 152 23.44 -11.32 -11.94
N ASP A 153 22.81 -11.05 -10.81
CA ASP A 153 22.71 -9.70 -10.25
C ASP A 153 24.04 -9.30 -9.61
N ILE A 154 24.36 -8.01 -9.70
CA ILE A 154 25.52 -7.44 -9.03
C ILE A 154 25.06 -6.70 -7.78
N GLY A 155 25.65 -7.05 -6.63
CA GLY A 155 25.33 -6.42 -5.36
C GLY A 155 25.61 -4.91 -5.37
N ILE A 156 24.73 -4.14 -4.74
CA ILE A 156 24.87 -2.68 -4.64
C ILE A 156 26.15 -2.28 -3.88
N ASP A 157 26.61 -3.12 -2.95
CA ASP A 157 27.87 -3.00 -2.25
C ASP A 157 29.06 -2.97 -3.22
N ARG A 158 29.09 -3.89 -4.19
CA ARG A 158 30.16 -3.97 -5.20
C ARG A 158 30.16 -2.77 -6.14
N ILE A 159 28.97 -2.33 -6.57
CA ILE A 159 28.86 -1.12 -7.41
C ILE A 159 29.31 0.10 -6.61
N ASN A 160 28.87 0.23 -5.36
CA ASN A 160 29.22 1.37 -4.51
C ASN A 160 30.73 1.43 -4.26
N ASP A 161 31.38 0.29 -4.00
CA ASP A 161 32.83 0.22 -3.84
C ASP A 161 33.57 0.58 -5.14
N ALA A 162 33.13 0.04 -6.28
CA ALA A 162 33.72 0.36 -7.58
C ALA A 162 33.54 1.83 -7.98
N MET A 163 32.39 2.44 -7.66
CA MET A 163 32.06 3.81 -8.05
C MET A 163 32.69 4.86 -7.14
N PHE A 164 32.78 4.59 -5.83
CA PHE A 164 33.17 5.60 -4.84
C PHE A 164 34.52 5.32 -4.18
N ASN A 165 34.93 4.06 -4.00
CA ASN A 165 36.19 3.72 -3.32
C ASN A 165 37.35 3.46 -4.30
N ASN A 166 37.10 3.12 -5.56
CA ASN A 166 38.14 2.86 -6.56
C ASN A 166 38.58 4.13 -7.35
N SER A 167 38.42 5.32 -6.76
CA SER A 167 38.72 6.62 -7.40
C SER A 167 39.98 7.31 -6.86
N ALA A 168 40.92 6.55 -6.29
CA ALA A 168 42.23 7.02 -5.84
C ALA A 168 43.37 6.55 -6.77
#